data_AF-A0A5C3NZF7-F1
#
_entry.id   AF-A0A5C3NZF7-F1
#
_cell.length_a   1.000
_cell.length_b   1.000
_cell.length_c   1.000
_cell.angle_alpha   90.00
_cell.angle_beta   90.00
_cell.angle_gamma   90.00
#
_symmetry.space_group_name_H-M   'P 1'
#
loop_
_entity.id
_entity.type
_entity.pdbx_description
1 polymer ?
#
loop_
_entity_poly.entity_id
_entity_poly.type
_entity_poly.pdbx_seq_one_letter_code
_entity_poly.pdbx_strand_id
1 'polypeptide(L)' 'KAILDNVSGRVVPGEMMAILGPSGAGKTTLIDILAQKRKSGHIMICVTLTTSGASAHPRVGFVFQQDVLPRTLTVREAL' A
#
# COMPACT_ATOMS: atom_id res chain seq x y z
N LYS A 1 -16.34 8.90 -12.21
CA LYS A 1 -16.80 7.62 -11.63
C LYS A 1 -15.93 7.32 -10.41
N ALA A 2 -16.53 7.13 -9.24
CA ALA A 2 -15.78 6.73 -8.04
C ALA A 2 -15.26 5.30 -8.21
N ILE A 3 -13.98 5.06 -7.89
CA ILE A 3 -13.35 3.72 -7.91
C ILE A 3 -13.44 3.07 -6.53
N LEU A 4 -13.28 3.88 -5.48
CA LEU A 4 -13.42 3.48 -4.09
C LEU A 4 -14.46 4.39 -3.45
N ASP A 5 -15.31 3.81 -2.61
CA ASP A 5 -16.35 4.53 -1.89
C ASP A 5 -16.42 3.99 -0.46
N ASN A 6 -16.18 4.88 0.51
CA ASN A 6 -16.24 4.61 1.95
C ASN A 6 -15.61 3.27 2.43
N VAL A 7 -14.36 3.01 2.04
CA VAL A 7 -13.64 1.79 2.41
C VAL A 7 -12.87 1.99 3.71
N SER A 8 -13.03 1.07 4.67
CA SER A 8 -12.31 1.05 5.94
C SER A 8 -11.79 -0.35 6.27
N GLY A 9 -10.66 -0.44 6.98
CA GLY A 9 -10.10 -1.70 7.45
C GLY A 9 -9.12 -1.48 8.61
N ARG A 10 -8.78 -2.55 9.31
CA ARG A 10 -7.82 -2.57 10.42
C ARG A 10 -6.98 -3.83 10.34
N VAL A 11 -5.70 -3.72 10.69
CA VAL A 11 -4.78 -4.84 10.87
C VAL A 11 -4.07 -4.68 12.21
N VAL A 12 -3.88 -5.77 12.94
CA VAL A 12 -3.17 -5.80 14.23
C VAL A 12 -1.74 -6.35 14.01
N PRO A 13 -0.74 -5.95 14.81
CA PRO A 13 0.60 -6.51 14.69
C PRO A 13 0.59 -8.04 14.76
N GLY A 14 1.27 -8.68 13.79
CA GLY A 14 1.33 -10.14 13.66
C GLY A 14 0.26 -10.74 12.74
N GLU A 15 -0.71 -9.95 12.28
CA GLU A 15 -1.73 -10.43 11.34
C GLU A 15 -1.32 -10.23 9.88
N MET A 16 -1.77 -11.17 9.02
CA MET A 16 -1.73 -11.03 7.58
C MET A 16 -3.12 -10.67 7.06
N MET A 17 -3.24 -9.51 6.42
CA MET A 17 -4.46 -9.07 5.75
C MET A 17 -4.34 -9.26 4.23
N ALA A 18 -5.36 -9.84 3.61
CA ALA A 18 -5.45 -10.01 2.16
C ALA A 18 -6.66 -9.26 1.58
N ILE A 19 -6.49 -8.66 0.40
CA ILE A 19 -7.57 -7.99 -0.34
C ILE A 19 -7.83 -8.80 -1.62
N LEU A 20 -9.02 -9.39 -1.73
CA LEU A 20 -9.42 -10.25 -2.85
C LEU A 20 -10.63 -9.68 -3.57
N GLY A 21 -10.78 -10.00 -4.87
CA GLY A 21 -11.90 -9.52 -5.68
C GLY A 21 -11.61 -9.58 -7.18
N PRO A 22 -12.61 -9.36 -8.04
CA PRO A 22 -12.47 -9.46 -9.49
C PRO A 22 -11.54 -8.38 -10.06
N SER A 23 -11.07 -8.58 -11.30
CA SER A 23 -10.31 -7.55 -12.02
C SER A 23 -11.15 -6.27 -12.15
N GLY A 24 -10.54 -5.10 -11.94
CA GLY A 24 -11.23 -3.80 -11.96
C GLY A 24 -11.93 -3.39 -10.65
N ALA A 25 -11.96 -4.23 -9.62
CA ALA A 25 -12.58 -3.90 -8.32
C ALA A 25 -11.85 -2.82 -7.49
N GLY A 26 -10.74 -2.26 -7.99
CA GLY A 26 -10.01 -1.19 -7.29
C GLY A 26 -8.97 -1.66 -6.26
N LYS A 27 -8.61 -2.96 -6.22
CA LYS A 27 -7.60 -3.50 -5.28
C LYS A 27 -6.24 -2.79 -5.38
N THR A 28 -5.69 -2.74 -6.59
CA THR A 28 -4.42 -2.03 -6.86
C THR A 28 -4.55 -0.54 -6.53
N THR A 29 -5.70 0.07 -6.84
CA THR A 29 -5.99 1.47 -6.49
C THR A 29 -5.95 1.71 -4.98
N LEU A 30 -6.57 0.83 -4.18
CA LEU A 30 -6.57 0.93 -2.72
C LEU A 30 -5.13 0.81 -2.16
N ILE A 31 -4.36 -0.17 -2.64
CA ILE A 31 -2.99 -0.41 -2.19
C ILE A 31 -2.06 0.74 -2.60
N ASP A 32 -2.20 1.28 -3.82
CA ASP A 32 -1.44 2.45 -4.29
C ASP A 32 -1.73 3.71 -3.44
N ILE A 33 -3.00 3.92 -3.07
CA ILE A 33 -3.46 5.03 -2.23
C ILE A 33 -2.86 4.91 -0.82
N LEU A 34 -2.86 3.71 -0.22
CA LEU A 34 -2.22 3.46 1.08
C LEU A 34 -0.71 3.65 1.05
N ALA A 35 -0.07 3.33 -0.09
CA ALA A 35 1.35 3.58 -0.33
C ALA A 35 1.68 5.05 -0.63
N GLN A 36 0.72 5.97 -0.46
CA GLN A 36 0.84 7.39 -0.74
C GLN A 36 1.23 7.71 -2.19
N LYS A 37 0.99 6.79 -3.13
CA LYS A 37 1.19 7.08 -4.55
C LYS A 37 0.05 7.95 -5.04
N ARG A 38 0.37 9.13 -5.56
CA ARG A 38 -0.63 10.04 -6.12
C ARG A 38 -1.35 9.36 -7.30
N LYS A 39 -2.66 9.20 -7.14
CA LYS A 39 -3.60 8.97 -8.24
C LYS A 39 -4.43 10.24 -8.41
N SER A 40 -4.86 10.56 -9.63
CA SER A 40 -5.64 11.77 -9.88
C SER A 40 -7.02 11.71 -9.21
N GLY A 41 -7.50 12.84 -8.72
CA GLY A 41 -8.84 12.99 -8.13
C GLY A 41 -8.82 13.45 -6.67
N HIS A 42 -10.02 13.51 -6.06
CA HIS A 42 -10.18 13.78 -4.63
C HIS A 42 -9.93 12.49 -3.85
N ILE A 43 -8.93 12.52 -2.97
CA ILE A 43 -8.52 11.38 -2.15
C ILE A 43 -8.50 11.85 -0.70
N MET A 44 -9.30 11.19 0.15
CA MET A 44 -9.31 11.39 1.59
C MET A 44 -8.95 10.07 2.25
N ILE A 45 -7.87 10.05 3.03
CA ILE A 45 -7.36 8.86 3.72
C ILE A 45 -7.05 9.26 5.15
N CYS A 46 -7.45 8.43 6.10
CA CYS A 46 -7.03 8.54 7.48
C CYS A 46 -6.32 7.23 7.86
N VAL A 47 -5.05 7.32 8.28
CA VAL A 47 -4.27 6.17 8.74
C VAL A 47 -3.83 6.43 10.18
N THR A 48 -4.30 5.59 11.10
CA THR A 48 -3.92 5.65 12.51
C THR A 48 -2.97 4.51 12.81
N LEU A 49 -1.74 4.84 13.20
CA LEU A 49 -0.72 3.87 13.59
C LEU A 49 -0.53 3.92 15.10
N THR A 50 -0.88 2.83 15.78
CA THR A 50 -0.65 2.69 17.22
C THR A 50 0.76 2.16 17.45
N THR A 51 1.72 3.04 17.70
CA THR A 51 3.09 2.64 18.07
C THR A 51 3.25 2.66 19.59
N SER A 52 3.60 1.52 20.18
CA SER A 52 4.01 1.45 21.58
C SER A 52 5.46 1.96 21.69
N GLY A 53 5.63 3.28 21.83
CA GLY A 53 6.94 3.91 21.98
C GLY A 53 7.03 5.30 21.36
N ALA A 54 7.71 6.23 22.04
CA ALA A 54 7.67 7.67 21.78
C ALA A 54 8.35 8.16 20.48
N SER A 55 8.99 7.29 19.69
CA SER A 55 9.70 7.70 18.46
C SER A 55 10.00 6.52 17.53
N ALA A 56 9.00 5.70 17.21
CA ALA A 56 9.15 4.67 16.19
C ALA A 56 8.54 5.16 14.88
N HIS A 57 9.38 5.63 13.95
CA HIS A 57 8.93 5.83 12.57
C HIS A 57 8.51 4.46 12.01
N PRO A 58 7.26 4.31 11.52
CA PRO A 58 6.80 3.05 10.97
C PRO A 58 7.67 2.68 9.76
N ARG A 59 8.27 1.49 9.79
CA ARG A 59 8.98 0.93 8.63
C ARG A 59 7.95 0.30 7.70
N VAL A 60 7.70 0.95 6.57
CA VAL A 60 6.75 0.50 5.56
C VAL A 60 7.51 0.15 4.28
N GLY A 61 7.30 -1.07 3.79
CA GLY A 61 7.76 -1.50 2.47
C GLY A 61 6.58 -1.63 1.51
N PHE A 62 6.80 -1.29 0.25
CA PHE A 62 5.80 -1.43 -0.81
C PHE A 62 6.44 -2.09 -2.02
N VAL A 63 5.78 -3.12 -2.56
CA VAL A 63 6.22 -3.84 -3.76
C VAL A 63 5.19 -3.59 -4.86
N PHE A 64 5.69 -3.25 -6.06
CA PHE A 64 4.83 -2.97 -7.20
C PHE A 64 4.23 -4.26 -7.78
N GLN A 65 3.07 -4.13 -8.43
CA GLN A 65 2.47 -5.24 -9.17
C GLN A 65 3.33 -5.66 -10.38
N GLN A 66 4.11 -4.74 -10.94
CA GLN A 66 5.07 -5.00 -12.01
C GLN A 66 6.46 -4.63 -11.52
N ASP A 67 7.41 -5.53 -11.73
CA ASP A 67 8.81 -5.29 -11.38
C ASP A 67 9.43 -4.25 -12.31
N VAL A 68 10.18 -3.32 -11.73
CA VAL A 68 10.95 -2.32 -12.46
C VAL A 68 12.42 -2.52 -12.08
N LEU A 69 13.12 -3.30 -12.89
CA LEU A 69 14.53 -3.65 -12.69
C LEU A 69 15.37 -3.06 -13.82
N PRO A 70 16.18 -2.03 -13.54
CA PRO A 70 17.22 -1.58 -14.47
C PRO A 70 18.14 -2.72 -14.89
N ARG A 71 18.47 -2.81 -16.19
CA ARG A 71 19.33 -3.86 -16.74
C ARG A 71 20.75 -3.87 -16.18
N THR A 72 21.17 -2.77 -15.58
CA THR A 72 22.50 -2.60 -15.00
C THR A 72 22.61 -3.14 -13.57
N LEU A 73 21.50 -3.51 -12.93
CA LEU A 73 21.52 -4.08 -11.59
C LEU A 73 21.90 -5.55 -11.62
N THR A 74 22.79 -5.94 -10.71
CA THR A 74 23.03 -7.34 -10.37
C THR A 74 21.94 -7.87 -9.44
N VAL A 75 21.84 -9.20 -9.32
CA VAL A 75 20.87 -9.86 -8.42
C VAL A 75 21.03 -9.38 -6.97
N ARG A 76 22.28 -9.16 -6.52
CA ARG A 76 22.57 -8.72 -5.15
C ARG A 76 22.09 -7.29 -4.89
N GLU A 77 22.04 -6.43 -5.90
CA GLU A 77 21.64 -5.02 -5.75
C GLU A 77 20.13 -4.83 -5.83
N ALA A 78 19.40 -5.82 -6.34
CA ALA A 78 17.94 -5.81 -6.42
C ALA A 78 17.24 -6.38 -5.16
N LEU A 79 18.00 -6.93 -4.20
CA LEU A 79 17.54 -7.53 -2.94
C LEU A 79 17.91 -6.65 -1.75
#